data_AF-A0A924Y3D5-F1
#
_entry.id   AF-A0A924Y3D5-F1
#
_cell.length_a   1.000
_cell.length_b   1.000
_cell.length_c   1.000
_cell.angle_alpha   90.00
_cell.angle_beta   90.00
_cell.angle_gamma   90.00
#
_symmetry.space_group_name_H-M   'P 1'
#
loop_
_entity.id
_entity.type
_entity.pdbx_description
1 polymer ?
#
loop_
_entity_poly.entity_id
_entity_poly.type
_entity_poly.pdbx_seq_one_letter_code
_entity_poly.pdbx_strand_id
1 'polypeptide(L)'
;PYTKRRAVVSDVYNHTSFLRTMGLVLGLEPMNRFDRTATPMRACFTPTADLTPYTARPTNIALDEMNPSASALTGEARHHAIASAKLDLSEVDRADMNVLTRAVWHAQKPGTPFPTARYKPPIDDDDN
;
A
#
# COMPACT_ATOMS: atom_id res chain seq x y z
N PRO A 1 4.62 11.69 21.81
CA PRO A 1 5.40 12.86 22.30
C PRO A 1 6.91 12.60 22.45
N TYR A 2 7.37 11.35 22.60
CA TYR A 2 8.80 11.03 22.81
C TYR A 2 9.61 10.82 21.53
N THR A 3 8.99 10.87 20.35
CA THR A 3 9.71 10.83 19.07
C THR A 3 10.35 12.18 18.80
N LYS A 4 11.62 12.20 18.38
CA LYS A 4 12.26 13.45 17.94
C LYS A 4 11.53 13.99 16.72
N ARG A 5 11.02 15.22 16.82
CA ARG A 5 10.35 15.93 15.73
C ARG A 5 11.35 16.82 14.99
N ARG A 6 11.09 17.08 13.70
CA ARG A 6 11.92 17.93 12.84
C ARG A 6 13.41 17.53 12.82
N ALA A 7 13.68 16.23 12.94
CA ALA A 7 15.03 15.67 12.96
C ALA A 7 15.18 14.62 11.86
N VAL A 8 16.36 14.59 11.23
CA VAL A 8 16.77 13.51 10.34
C VAL A 8 17.72 12.61 11.10
N VAL A 9 17.40 11.32 11.19
CA VAL A 9 18.28 10.29 11.76
C VAL A 9 18.84 9.49 10.61
N SER A 10 20.14 9.63 10.35
CA SER A 10 20.82 9.00 9.21
C SER A 10 21.46 7.65 9.55
N ASP A 11 21.16 7.09 10.71
CA ASP A 11 21.60 5.74 11.08
C ASP A 11 20.96 4.70 10.14
N VAL A 12 21.69 3.62 9.87
CA VAL A 12 21.18 2.51 9.05
C VAL A 12 20.24 1.65 9.90
N TYR A 13 18.95 1.67 9.54
CA TYR A 13 17.94 0.81 10.13
C TYR A 13 17.37 -0.16 9.11
N ASN A 14 16.97 -1.33 9.60
CA ASN A 14 16.30 -2.38 8.84
C ASN A 14 15.16 -2.98 9.69
N HIS A 15 14.48 -4.00 9.16
CA HIS A 15 13.35 -4.62 9.87
C HIS A 15 13.74 -5.20 11.24
N THR A 16 14.93 -5.80 11.38
CA THR A 16 15.39 -6.35 12.66
C THR A 16 15.74 -5.27 13.68
N SER A 17 16.13 -4.07 13.24
CA SER A 17 16.33 -2.89 14.10
C SER A 17 15.03 -2.46 14.79
N PHE A 18 13.92 -2.50 14.05
CA PHE A 18 12.59 -2.24 14.58
C PHE A 18 12.19 -3.30 15.62
N LEU A 19 12.31 -4.59 15.26
CA LEU A 19 12.01 -5.70 16.18
C LEU A 19 12.83 -5.65 17.47
N ARG A 20 14.14 -5.37 17.35
CA ARG A 20 15.03 -5.19 18.51
C ARG A 20 14.58 -4.03 19.40
N THR A 21 14.12 -2.92 18.80
CA THR A 21 13.62 -1.76 19.55
C THR A 21 12.34 -2.09 20.31
N MET A 22 11.38 -2.78 19.67
CA MET A 22 10.16 -3.25 20.34
C MET A 22 10.48 -4.20 21.48
N GLY A 23 11.37 -5.17 21.25
CA GLY A 23 11.79 -6.12 22.27
C GLY A 23 12.41 -5.42 23.49
N LEU A 24 13.26 -4.42 23.28
CA LEU A 24 13.83 -3.63 24.37
C LEU A 24 12.79 -2.83 25.17
N VAL A 25 11.75 -2.29 24.51
CA VAL A 25 10.68 -1.55 25.18
C VAL A 25 9.79 -2.48 26.01
N LEU A 26 9.52 -3.68 25.51
CA LEU A 26 8.65 -4.67 26.16
C LEU A 26 9.40 -5.61 27.13
N GLY A 27 10.73 -5.53 27.18
CA GLY A 27 11.57 -6.42 28.00
C GLY A 27 11.71 -7.84 27.44
N LEU A 28 11.52 -8.03 26.15
CA LEU A 28 11.62 -9.33 25.48
C LEU A 28 13.09 -9.67 25.15
N GLU A 29 13.43 -10.95 25.30
CA GLU A 29 14.71 -11.48 24.83
C GLU A 29 14.74 -11.52 23.29
N PRO A 30 15.92 -11.36 22.66
CA PRO A 30 16.07 -11.55 21.22
C PRO A 30 15.66 -12.94 20.76
N MET A 31 14.83 -13.01 19.72
CA MET A 31 14.32 -14.23 19.13
C MET A 31 15.39 -15.02 18.40
N ASN A 32 16.39 -14.35 17.82
CA ASN A 32 17.49 -14.98 17.12
C ASN A 32 18.77 -14.14 17.16
N ARG A 33 19.74 -14.44 16.29
CA ARG A 33 21.00 -13.70 16.22
C ARG A 33 20.87 -12.34 15.53
N PHE A 34 19.92 -12.20 14.60
CA PHE A 34 19.81 -11.02 13.74
C PHE A 34 19.19 -9.84 14.47
N ASP A 35 18.17 -10.06 15.30
CA ASP A 35 17.61 -9.02 16.16
C ASP A 35 18.53 -8.71 17.34
N ARG A 36 19.24 -9.71 17.88
CA ARG A 36 20.25 -9.51 18.92
C ARG A 36 21.35 -8.52 18.52
N THR A 37 21.85 -8.63 17.28
CA THR A 37 22.92 -7.77 16.75
C THR A 37 22.39 -6.52 16.04
N ALA A 38 21.07 -6.35 15.92
CA ALA A 38 20.51 -5.19 15.25
C ALA A 38 20.69 -3.91 16.07
N THR A 39 20.92 -2.80 15.39
CA THR A 39 21.02 -1.48 16.01
C THR A 39 19.63 -1.02 16.46
N PRO A 40 19.39 -0.77 17.76
CA PRO A 40 18.09 -0.27 18.20
C PRO A 40 17.89 1.20 17.80
N MET A 41 16.66 1.59 17.47
CA MET A 41 16.28 2.92 16.98
C MET A 41 16.22 3.98 18.09
N ARG A 42 17.11 3.91 19.10
CA ARG A 42 17.13 4.82 20.26
C ARG A 42 17.30 6.28 19.83
N ALA A 43 18.04 6.53 18.76
CA ALA A 43 18.27 7.88 18.25
C ALA A 43 16.98 8.57 17.76
N CYS A 44 15.94 7.81 17.39
CA CYS A 44 14.63 8.33 16.97
C CYS A 44 13.79 8.87 18.14
N PHE A 45 14.15 8.53 19.38
CA PHE A 45 13.40 8.89 20.58
C PHE A 45 14.21 9.82 21.51
N THR A 46 13.49 10.56 22.34
CA THR A 46 14.00 11.44 23.38
C THR A 46 13.38 11.04 24.72
N PRO A 47 14.12 11.10 25.84
CA PRO A 47 13.56 10.84 27.17
C PRO A 47 12.55 11.93 27.59
N THR A 48 12.64 13.12 27.00
CA THR A 48 11.77 14.25 27.31
C THR A 48 10.62 14.33 26.32
N ALA A 49 9.39 14.41 26.82
CA ALA A 49 8.19 14.52 26.00
C ALA A 49 8.10 15.90 25.32
N ASP A 50 7.96 15.92 24.00
CA ASP A 50 7.51 17.10 23.25
C ASP A 50 5.98 17.06 23.13
N LEU A 51 5.33 17.98 23.85
CA LEU A 51 3.87 18.15 23.91
C LEU A 51 3.34 19.22 22.95
N THR A 52 4.17 19.72 22.03
CA THR A 52 3.70 20.66 21.00
C THR A 52 2.51 20.06 20.24
N PRO A 53 1.38 20.77 20.11
CA PRO A 53 0.26 20.28 19.31
C PRO A 53 0.67 20.07 17.86
N TYR A 54 0.07 19.07 17.20
CA TYR A 54 0.21 18.92 15.75
C TYR A 54 -0.93 19.65 15.05
N THR A 55 -0.62 20.31 13.94
CA THR A 55 -1.65 20.87 13.05
C THR A 55 -2.08 19.77 12.09
N ALA A 56 -3.28 19.24 12.28
CA ALA A 56 -3.86 18.31 11.31
C ALA A 56 -4.05 19.05 9.97
N ARG A 57 -3.57 18.45 8.87
CA ARG A 57 -3.89 18.95 7.54
C ARG A 57 -5.21 18.31 7.10
N PRO A 58 -6.15 19.08 6.54
CA PRO A 58 -7.36 18.49 5.96
C PRO A 58 -6.96 17.57 4.81
N THR A 59 -7.75 16.52 4.58
CA THR A 59 -7.58 15.65 3.42
C THR A 59 -7.73 16.48 2.14
N ASN A 60 -6.79 16.37 1.22
CA ASN A 60 -6.83 17.08 -0.06
C ASN A 60 -7.67 16.35 -1.13
N ILE A 61 -8.25 15.20 -0.78
CA ILE A 61 -8.98 14.30 -1.67
C ILE A 61 -10.27 13.91 -0.93
N ALA A 62 -11.39 13.88 -1.65
CA ALA A 62 -12.65 13.41 -1.09
C ALA A 62 -12.52 11.91 -0.73
N LEU A 63 -12.74 11.57 0.54
CA LEU A 63 -12.64 10.19 1.03
C LEU A 63 -13.81 9.32 0.53
N ASP A 64 -14.87 9.96 0.06
CA ASP A 64 -16.12 9.42 -0.43
C ASP A 64 -16.24 9.52 -1.97
N GLU A 65 -15.15 9.87 -2.67
CA GLU A 65 -15.12 9.88 -4.13
C GLU A 65 -15.22 8.44 -4.66
N MET A 66 -16.41 8.10 -5.16
CA MET A 66 -16.68 6.81 -5.80
C MET A 66 -16.55 6.92 -7.31
N ASN A 67 -16.31 5.77 -7.95
CA ASN A 67 -16.37 5.68 -9.41
C ASN A 67 -17.74 6.14 -9.94
N PRO A 68 -17.79 6.91 -11.04
CA PRO A 68 -19.05 7.31 -11.64
C PRO A 68 -19.87 6.09 -12.07
N SER A 69 -21.20 6.22 -12.01
CA SER A 69 -22.11 5.16 -12.47
C SER A 69 -21.87 4.82 -13.95
N ALA A 70 -22.06 3.56 -14.33
CA ALA A 70 -21.83 3.10 -15.70
C ALA A 70 -22.70 3.84 -16.75
N SER A 71 -23.85 4.40 -16.36
CA SER A 71 -24.71 5.21 -17.23
C SER A 71 -24.11 6.58 -17.56
N ALA A 72 -23.24 7.12 -16.70
CA ALA A 72 -22.54 8.38 -16.92
C ALA A 72 -21.25 8.23 -17.75
N LEU A 73 -20.83 6.98 -18.03
CA LEU A 73 -19.62 6.67 -18.79
C LEU A 73 -19.93 6.39 -20.26
N THR A 74 -18.94 6.60 -21.13
CA THR A 74 -19.03 6.33 -22.58
C THR A 74 -17.82 5.55 -23.09
N GLY A 75 -17.97 4.83 -24.20
CA GLY A 75 -16.88 4.10 -24.85
C GLY A 75 -16.27 2.99 -23.97
N GLU A 76 -14.95 2.85 -24.07
CA GLU A 76 -14.17 1.84 -23.31
C GLU A 76 -14.40 1.92 -21.80
N ALA A 77 -14.50 3.13 -21.23
CA ALA A 77 -14.70 3.31 -19.80
C ALA A 77 -16.01 2.67 -19.32
N ARG A 78 -17.09 2.77 -20.10
CA ARG A 78 -18.37 2.12 -19.80
C ARG A 78 -18.27 0.60 -19.93
N HIS A 79 -17.59 0.11 -20.96
CA HIS A 79 -17.38 -1.32 -21.16
C HIS A 79 -16.65 -1.95 -19.96
N HIS A 80 -15.53 -1.35 -19.55
CA HIS A 80 -14.74 -1.81 -18.40
C HIS A 80 -15.49 -1.68 -17.08
N ALA A 81 -16.30 -0.63 -16.88
CA ALA A 81 -17.14 -0.52 -15.68
C ALA A 81 -18.16 -1.67 -15.56
N ILE A 82 -18.81 -2.04 -16.68
CA ILE A 82 -19.77 -3.15 -16.71
C ILE A 82 -19.07 -4.50 -16.52
N ALA A 83 -17.90 -4.69 -17.14
CA ALA A 83 -17.12 -5.91 -17.00
C ALA A 83 -16.58 -6.08 -15.58
N SER A 84 -16.02 -5.01 -15.00
CA SER A 84 -15.49 -4.99 -13.64
C SER A 84 -16.57 -5.28 -12.59
N ALA A 85 -17.82 -4.84 -12.81
CA ALA A 85 -18.93 -5.11 -11.90
C ALA A 85 -19.36 -6.60 -11.86
N LYS A 86 -18.93 -7.41 -12.84
CA LYS A 86 -19.22 -8.84 -12.92
C LYS A 86 -18.07 -9.72 -12.40
N LEU A 87 -16.96 -9.13 -11.99
CA LEU A 87 -15.81 -9.87 -11.48
C LEU A 87 -16.16 -10.52 -10.14
N ASP A 88 -15.73 -11.77 -9.97
CA ASP A 88 -15.77 -12.44 -8.68
C ASP A 88 -14.59 -11.98 -7.82
N LEU A 89 -14.88 -11.15 -6.82
CA LEU A 89 -13.91 -10.63 -5.85
C LEU A 89 -14.09 -11.27 -4.46
N SER A 90 -14.77 -12.42 -4.38
CA SER A 90 -15.07 -13.09 -3.11
C SER A 90 -13.84 -13.73 -2.47
N GLU A 91 -12.89 -14.20 -3.27
CA GLU A 91 -11.62 -14.78 -2.82
C GLU A 91 -10.43 -14.22 -3.62
N VAL A 92 -9.23 -14.44 -3.09
CA VAL A 92 -7.97 -14.08 -3.74
C VAL A 92 -7.86 -14.85 -5.07
N ASP A 93 -7.40 -14.16 -6.11
CA ASP A 93 -7.14 -14.71 -7.44
C ASP A 93 -8.35 -15.33 -8.17
N ARG A 94 -9.59 -15.02 -7.77
CA ARG A 94 -10.82 -15.44 -8.50
C ARG A 94 -11.20 -14.56 -9.68
N ALA A 95 -10.84 -13.28 -9.64
CA ALA A 95 -11.22 -12.34 -10.67
C ALA A 95 -10.42 -12.59 -11.95
N ASP A 96 -11.10 -12.51 -13.10
CA ASP A 96 -10.42 -12.50 -14.41
C ASP A 96 -9.40 -11.36 -14.46
N MET A 97 -8.12 -11.75 -14.42
CA MET A 97 -6.99 -10.83 -14.38
C MET A 97 -6.85 -10.01 -15.66
N ASN A 98 -7.28 -10.54 -16.81
CA ASN A 98 -7.25 -9.80 -18.07
C ASN A 98 -8.23 -8.64 -18.05
N VAL A 99 -9.45 -8.90 -17.58
CA VAL A 99 -10.50 -7.88 -17.46
C VAL A 99 -10.11 -6.84 -16.42
N LEU A 100 -9.69 -7.28 -15.23
CA LEU A 100 -9.30 -6.39 -14.14
C LEU A 100 -8.12 -5.49 -14.53
N THR A 101 -7.08 -6.05 -15.14
CA THR A 101 -5.89 -5.27 -15.52
C THR A 101 -6.22 -4.20 -16.56
N ARG A 102 -7.07 -4.51 -17.55
CA ARG A 102 -7.49 -3.53 -18.56
C ARG A 102 -8.37 -2.44 -17.96
N ALA A 103 -9.31 -2.80 -17.09
CA ALA A 103 -10.15 -1.84 -16.40
C ALA A 103 -9.33 -0.84 -15.56
N VAL A 104 -8.36 -1.34 -14.77
CA VAL A 104 -7.45 -0.50 -13.99
C VAL A 104 -6.57 0.38 -14.88
N TRP A 105 -6.06 -0.17 -16.00
CA TRP A 105 -5.25 0.63 -16.93
C TRP A 105 -6.03 1.81 -17.50
N HIS A 106 -7.26 1.57 -17.98
CA HIS A 106 -8.09 2.63 -18.55
C HIS A 106 -8.49 3.69 -17.51
N ALA A 107 -8.65 3.31 -16.25
CA ALA A 107 -8.88 4.26 -15.15
C ALA A 107 -7.64 5.12 -14.84
N GLN A 108 -6.46 4.51 -14.80
CA GLN A 108 -5.21 5.20 -14.41
C GLN A 108 -4.56 5.98 -15.57
N LYS A 109 -4.80 5.55 -16.82
CA LYS A 109 -4.17 6.08 -18.04
C LYS A 109 -5.23 6.39 -19.12
N PRO A 110 -6.17 7.32 -18.86
CA PRO A 110 -7.19 7.67 -19.84
C PRO A 110 -6.56 8.15 -21.15
N GLY A 111 -7.09 7.65 -22.28
CA GLY A 111 -6.60 7.98 -23.62
C GLY A 111 -5.30 7.28 -24.06
N THR A 112 -4.63 6.54 -23.18
CA THR A 112 -3.43 5.76 -23.54
C THR A 112 -3.83 4.33 -23.92
N PRO A 113 -3.43 3.81 -25.09
CA PRO A 113 -3.73 2.44 -25.48
C PRO A 113 -3.11 1.44 -24.50
N PHE A 114 -3.81 0.34 -24.25
CA PHE A 114 -3.31 -0.73 -23.40
C PHE A 114 -2.04 -1.36 -24.01
N PRO A 115 -0.97 -1.59 -23.22
CA PRO A 115 0.32 -2.06 -23.74
C PRO A 115 0.31 -3.57 -24.02
N THR A 116 -0.49 -4.01 -24.98
CA THR A 116 -0.67 -5.41 -25.36
C THR A 116 0.64 -6.13 -25.67
N ALA A 117 1.59 -5.45 -26.33
CA ALA A 117 2.89 -6.02 -26.69
C ALA A 117 3.78 -6.45 -25.50
N ARG A 118 3.54 -5.89 -24.31
CA ARG A 118 4.31 -6.22 -23.08
C ARG A 118 3.47 -6.95 -22.04
N TYR A 119 2.18 -7.11 -22.29
CA TYR A 119 1.28 -7.75 -21.36
C TYR A 119 1.38 -9.27 -21.48
N LYS A 120 1.71 -9.93 -20.38
CA LYS A 120 1.78 -11.38 -20.25
C LYS A 120 0.84 -11.78 -19.11
N PRO A 121 -0.41 -12.16 -19.41
CA PRO A 121 -1.31 -12.62 -18.36
C PRO A 121 -0.78 -13.92 -17.74
N PRO A 122 -1.13 -14.21 -16.47
CA PRO A 122 -0.94 -15.53 -15.90
C PRO A 122 -1.59 -16.58 -16.81
N ILE A 123 -0.99 -17.76 -16.89
CA ILE A 123 -1.65 -18.93 -17.48
C ILE A 123 -2.56 -19.45 -16.37
N ASP A 124 -3.87 -19.44 -16.58
CA ASP A 124 -4.79 -20.13 -15.67
C ASP A 124 -4.59 -21.63 -15.89
N ASP A 125 -3.87 -22.28 -14.96
CA ASP A 125 -3.65 -23.73 -14.95
C ASP A 125 -4.90 -24.51 -14.44
N ASP A 126 -6.01 -23.82 -14.16
CA ASP A 126 -7.23 -24.38 -13.55
C ASP A 126 -8.24 -24.98 -14.57
N ASP A 127 -7.91 -24.99 -15.87
CA ASP A 127 -8.72 -25.60 -16.95
C ASP A 127 -8.24 -27.01 -17.35
N ASN A 128 -8.10 -27.94 -16.38
CA ASN A 128 -7.99 -29.39 -16.67
C ASN A 128 -8.86 -30.26 -15.77
#